data_AF-A0A399IFI1-F1
#
_entry.id   AF-A0A399IFI1-F1
#
_cell.length_a   1.000
_cell.length_b   1.000
_cell.length_c   1.000
_cell.angle_alpha   90.00
_cell.angle_beta   90.00
_cell.angle_gamma   90.00
#
_symmetry.space_group_name_H-M   'P 1'
#
loop_
_entity.id
_entity.type
_entity.pdbx_description
1 polymer ?
#
loop_
_entity_poly.entity_id
_entity_poly.type
_entity_poly.pdbx_seq_one_letter_code
_entity_poly.pdbx_strand_id
1 'polypeptide(L)'
;MNRFPGMLLWMVLAIGIHVLLPHVAWSDESKGQERLAYYELTRIRSLSKPGITYHEYRDALVRPREYVGLLTDGSSETVGLLRKAMGYYDQALDIWGLEAVSDFPVDSLRTDEPHGAAILKECPNISRFHYKERDQIYVLDAVDCLWNKAADVLGRVPADLH
;
A
#
# COMPACT_ATOMS: atom_id res chain seq x y z
N MET A 1 31.93 46.80 43.11
CA MET A 1 30.48 46.71 42.80
C MET A 1 30.33 46.28 41.36
N ASN A 2 30.04 45.01 41.09
CA ASN A 2 29.56 44.52 39.79
C ASN A 2 28.59 43.37 40.08
N ARG A 3 27.30 43.68 40.08
CA ARG A 3 26.20 42.71 40.14
C ARG A 3 25.72 42.49 38.70
N PHE A 4 25.22 41.29 38.41
CA PHE A 4 24.57 40.84 37.16
C PHE A 4 25.39 40.07 36.09
N PRO A 5 26.06 38.95 36.40
CA PRO A 5 26.36 37.93 35.37
C PRO A 5 25.22 36.90 35.20
N GLY A 6 24.27 36.83 36.14
CA GLY A 6 23.28 35.75 36.19
C GLY A 6 22.10 35.86 35.22
N MET A 7 21.81 37.04 34.66
CA MET A 7 20.56 37.26 33.90
C MET A 7 20.70 36.87 32.41
N LEU A 8 21.90 36.96 31.84
CA LEU A 8 22.19 36.49 30.48
C LEU A 8 22.18 34.96 30.37
N LEU A 9 22.56 34.26 31.43
CA LEU A 9 22.58 32.79 31.45
C LEU A 9 21.17 32.17 31.36
N TRP A 10 20.16 32.85 31.89
CA TRP A 10 18.76 32.40 31.81
C TRP A 10 18.12 32.65 30.45
N MET A 11 18.50 33.72 29.74
CA MET A 11 17.96 33.99 28.39
C MET A 11 18.51 33.01 27.35
N VAL A 12 19.76 32.56 27.48
CA VAL A 12 20.32 31.52 26.59
C VAL A 12 19.70 30.15 26.87
N LEU A 13 19.35 29.84 28.13
CA LEU A 13 18.66 28.58 28.47
C LEU A 13 17.20 28.55 27.97
N ALA A 14 16.49 29.68 28.01
CA ALA A 14 15.10 29.75 27.56
C ALA A 14 14.97 29.66 26.03
N ILE A 15 15.92 30.22 25.28
CA ILE A 15 15.93 30.13 23.81
C ILE A 15 16.41 28.74 23.35
N GLY A 16 17.32 28.10 24.10
CA GLY A 16 17.80 26.74 23.79
C GLY A 16 16.73 25.65 23.89
N ILE A 17 15.72 25.82 24.74
CA ILE A 17 14.67 24.80 24.94
C ILE A 17 13.60 24.82 23.83
N HIS A 18 13.41 25.94 23.13
CA HIS A 18 12.40 26.04 22.06
C HIS A 18 12.90 25.64 20.67
N VAL A 19 14.23 25.56 20.48
CA VAL A 19 14.83 25.14 19.20
C VAL A 19 15.13 23.62 19.16
N LEU A 20 15.01 22.92 20.30
CA LEU A 20 15.42 21.52 20.45
C LEU A 20 14.29 20.47 20.44
N LEU A 21 13.03 20.85 20.15
CA LEU A 21 11.91 19.88 20.06
C LEU A 21 11.15 19.86 18.72
N PRO A 22 11.79 19.90 17.54
CA PRO A 22 11.07 19.65 16.28
C PRO A 22 10.68 18.17 16.06
N HIS A 23 11.04 17.24 16.96
CA HIS A 23 10.85 15.79 16.71
C HIS A 23 9.50 15.20 17.15
N VAL A 24 8.71 15.90 17.98
CA VAL A 24 7.49 15.31 18.54
C VAL A 24 6.29 15.51 17.61
N ALA A 25 6.13 16.69 17.02
CA ALA A 25 4.99 17.03 16.15
C ALA A 25 4.98 16.24 14.82
N TRP A 26 6.15 16.01 14.22
CA TRP A 26 6.27 15.24 12.97
C TRP A 26 5.89 13.77 13.14
N SER A 27 6.18 13.19 14.32
CA SER A 27 5.93 11.77 14.58
C SER A 27 4.44 11.43 14.71
N ASP A 28 3.65 12.34 15.28
CA ASP A 28 2.20 12.13 15.47
C ASP A 28 1.44 12.29 14.14
N GLU A 29 1.83 13.25 13.31
CA GLU A 29 1.23 13.42 11.98
C GLU A 29 1.58 12.25 11.05
N SER A 30 2.84 11.80 11.05
CA SER A 30 3.28 10.63 10.28
C SER A 30 2.54 9.36 10.69
N LYS A 31 2.38 9.10 12.00
CA LYS A 31 1.59 7.96 12.48
C LYS A 31 0.11 8.08 12.13
N GLY A 32 -0.44 9.30 12.15
CA GLY A 32 -1.81 9.57 11.70
C GLY A 32 -2.01 9.19 10.23
N GLN A 33 -1.07 9.55 9.36
CA GLN A 33 -1.10 9.19 7.94
C GLN A 33 -0.97 7.67 7.71
N GLU A 34 -0.08 7.00 8.45
CA GLU A 34 0.06 5.54 8.38
C GLU A 34 -1.26 4.82 8.75
N ARG A 35 -1.95 5.27 9.81
CA ARG A 35 -3.25 4.72 10.21
C ARG A 35 -4.33 4.93 9.14
N LEU A 36 -4.39 6.12 8.55
CA LEU A 36 -5.35 6.42 7.49
C LEU A 36 -5.11 5.53 6.27
N ALA A 37 -3.85 5.38 5.84
CA ALA A 37 -3.49 4.49 4.75
C ALA A 37 -3.84 3.03 5.07
N TYR A 38 -3.53 2.55 6.28
CA TYR A 38 -3.89 1.19 6.72
C TYR A 38 -5.40 0.95 6.71
N TYR A 39 -6.17 1.87 7.29
CA TYR A 39 -7.63 1.81 7.32
C TYR A 39 -8.21 1.72 5.91
N GLU A 40 -7.73 2.57 5.00
CA GLU A 40 -8.21 2.64 3.63
C GLU A 40 -7.88 1.37 2.83
N LEU A 41 -6.66 0.86 2.94
CA LEU A 41 -6.26 -0.41 2.33
C LEU A 41 -7.03 -1.61 2.90
N THR A 42 -7.36 -1.58 4.19
CA THR A 42 -8.17 -2.61 4.85
C THR A 42 -9.64 -2.50 4.43
N ARG A 43 -10.15 -1.29 4.16
CA ARG A 43 -11.49 -1.14 3.56
C ARG A 43 -11.54 -1.80 2.18
N ILE A 44 -10.51 -1.65 1.35
CA ILE A 44 -10.46 -2.33 0.04
C ILE A 44 -10.55 -3.84 0.21
N ARG A 45 -9.80 -4.42 1.17
CA ARG A 45 -9.88 -5.84 1.52
C ARG A 45 -11.32 -6.28 1.85
N SER A 46 -12.10 -5.42 2.49
CA SER A 46 -13.48 -5.73 2.90
C SER A 46 -14.49 -5.73 1.74
N LEU A 47 -14.11 -5.20 0.58
CA LEU A 47 -14.94 -5.28 -0.63
C LEU A 47 -14.96 -6.73 -1.11
N SER A 48 -16.10 -7.39 -1.01
CA SER A 48 -16.21 -8.79 -1.43
C SER A 48 -16.09 -8.91 -2.96
N LYS A 49 -15.10 -9.64 -3.46
CA LYS A 49 -14.93 -9.87 -4.91
C LYS A 49 -16.19 -10.32 -5.65
N PRO A 50 -17.01 -11.26 -5.11
CA PRO A 50 -18.19 -11.75 -5.81
C PRO A 50 -19.26 -10.69 -6.10
N GLY A 51 -19.14 -9.50 -5.50
CA GLY A 51 -20.12 -8.42 -5.61
C GLY A 51 -19.56 -7.07 -6.03
N ILE A 52 -18.28 -6.97 -6.41
CA ILE A 52 -17.67 -5.72 -6.86
C ILE A 52 -17.26 -5.80 -8.33
N THR A 53 -17.63 -4.79 -9.09
CA THR A 53 -17.22 -4.63 -10.48
C THR A 53 -15.81 -4.05 -10.59
N TYR A 54 -15.18 -4.22 -11.75
CA TYR A 54 -13.90 -3.58 -12.05
C TYR A 54 -13.93 -2.05 -11.80
N HIS A 55 -14.99 -1.35 -12.22
CA HIS A 55 -15.08 0.10 -12.04
C HIS A 55 -15.20 0.51 -10.58
N GLU A 56 -16.02 -0.20 -9.80
CA GLU A 56 -16.12 0.05 -8.36
C GLU A 56 -14.79 -0.20 -7.66
N TYR A 57 -14.07 -1.27 -8.03
CA TYR A 57 -12.74 -1.54 -7.48
C TYR A 57 -11.72 -0.46 -7.87
N ARG A 58 -11.67 -0.07 -9.15
CA ARG A 58 -10.84 1.03 -9.66
C ARG A 58 -11.07 2.32 -8.87
N ASP A 59 -12.33 2.68 -8.68
CA ASP A 59 -12.70 3.92 -8.02
C ASP A 59 -12.41 3.85 -6.51
N ALA A 60 -12.59 2.68 -5.89
CA ALA A 60 -12.23 2.46 -4.49
C ALA A 60 -10.73 2.65 -4.21
N LEU A 61 -9.85 2.38 -5.19
CA LEU A 61 -8.40 2.52 -5.04
C LEU A 61 -7.89 3.97 -5.10
N VAL A 62 -8.70 4.96 -5.49
CA VAL A 62 -8.26 6.36 -5.60
C VAL A 62 -7.76 6.90 -4.26
N ARG A 63 -8.58 6.77 -3.21
CA ARG A 63 -8.28 7.29 -1.88
C ARG A 63 -7.08 6.61 -1.18
N PRO A 64 -6.95 5.27 -1.14
CA PRO A 64 -5.76 4.64 -0.56
C PRO A 64 -4.47 5.03 -1.30
N ARG A 65 -4.48 5.24 -2.62
CA ARG A 65 -3.30 5.74 -3.37
C ARG A 65 -2.86 7.11 -2.88
N GLU A 66 -3.81 8.01 -2.66
CA GLU A 66 -3.53 9.35 -2.13
C GLU A 66 -2.84 9.25 -0.77
N TYR A 67 -3.41 8.50 0.18
CA TYR A 67 -2.82 8.38 1.52
C TYR A 67 -1.47 7.67 1.52
N VAL A 68 -1.30 6.61 0.74
CA VAL A 68 -0.02 5.92 0.61
C VAL A 68 1.04 6.84 -0.05
N GLY A 69 0.63 7.69 -0.99
CA GLY A 69 1.50 8.68 -1.63
C GLY A 69 1.94 9.82 -0.72
N LEU A 70 1.18 10.11 0.34
CA LEU A 70 1.56 11.09 1.37
C LEU A 70 2.57 10.55 2.38
N LEU A 71 2.73 9.22 2.49
CA LEU A 71 3.70 8.61 3.38
C LEU A 71 5.11 8.98 2.93
N THR A 72 5.86 9.65 3.80
CA THR A 72 7.24 10.04 3.51
C THR A 72 8.17 8.82 3.56
N ASP A 73 9.28 8.87 2.81
CA ASP A 73 10.29 7.80 2.72
C ASP A 73 11.11 7.59 4.01
N GLY A 74 10.64 8.11 5.15
CA GLY A 74 11.21 7.92 6.49
C GLY A 74 11.04 6.48 7.00
N SER A 75 11.43 5.49 6.20
CA SER A 75 11.87 4.12 6.49
C SER A 75 11.19 3.32 7.61
N SER A 76 9.94 3.59 7.97
CA SER A 76 9.21 2.69 8.85
C SER A 76 8.89 1.41 8.07
N GLU A 77 9.09 0.26 8.71
CA GLU A 77 8.72 -1.04 8.15
C GLU A 77 7.23 -1.03 7.73
N THR A 78 6.39 -0.35 8.50
CA THR A 78 4.99 -0.08 8.18
C THR A 78 4.80 0.58 6.81
N VAL A 79 5.48 1.68 6.52
CA VAL A 79 5.34 2.36 5.21
C VAL A 79 5.70 1.41 4.07
N GLY A 80 6.74 0.58 4.24
CA GLY A 80 7.10 -0.46 3.29
C GLY A 80 5.99 -1.49 3.08
N LEU A 81 5.34 -1.94 4.16
CA LEU A 81 4.21 -2.87 4.09
C LEU A 81 2.99 -2.23 3.41
N LEU A 82 2.62 -1.00 3.78
CA LEU A 82 1.47 -0.30 3.19
C LEU A 82 1.65 -0.06 1.69
N ARG A 83 2.84 0.37 1.26
CA ARG A 83 3.18 0.52 -0.17
C ARG A 83 3.17 -0.81 -0.90
N LYS A 84 3.67 -1.88 -0.27
CA LYS A 84 3.64 -3.21 -0.87
C LYS A 84 2.21 -3.74 -1.04
N ALA A 85 1.35 -3.54 -0.04
CA ALA A 85 -0.06 -3.90 -0.13
C ALA A 85 -0.77 -3.11 -1.24
N MET A 86 -0.55 -1.80 -1.30
CA MET A 86 -1.05 -0.95 -2.39
C MET A 86 -0.58 -1.44 -3.76
N GLY A 87 0.69 -1.81 -3.90
CA GLY A 87 1.24 -2.34 -5.14
C GLY A 87 0.60 -3.64 -5.59
N TYR A 88 0.21 -4.52 -4.67
CA TYR A 88 -0.56 -5.72 -5.03
C TYR A 88 -1.97 -5.39 -5.51
N TYR A 89 -2.64 -4.42 -4.88
CA TYR A 89 -3.94 -3.94 -5.35
C TYR A 89 -3.86 -3.28 -6.74
N ASP A 90 -2.79 -2.52 -7.00
CA ASP A 90 -2.54 -1.90 -8.30
C ASP A 90 -2.30 -2.93 -9.40
N GLN A 91 -1.47 -3.95 -9.13
CA GLN A 91 -1.27 -5.05 -10.07
C GLN A 91 -2.57 -5.82 -10.35
N ALA A 92 -3.40 -6.03 -9.34
CA ALA A 92 -4.69 -6.68 -9.49
C ALA A 92 -5.63 -5.85 -10.37
N LEU A 93 -5.62 -4.52 -10.21
CA LEU A 93 -6.40 -3.61 -11.04
C LEU A 93 -5.96 -3.66 -12.50
N ASP A 94 -4.65 -3.60 -12.75
CA ASP A 94 -4.08 -3.65 -14.11
C ASP A 94 -4.51 -4.92 -14.85
N ILE A 95 -4.39 -6.07 -14.18
CA ILE A 95 -4.75 -7.37 -14.75
C ILE A 95 -6.25 -7.49 -14.98
N TRP A 96 -7.07 -7.07 -14.01
CA TRP A 96 -8.52 -7.10 -14.19
C TRP A 96 -8.98 -6.14 -15.31
N GLY A 97 -8.26 -5.04 -15.51
CA GLY A 97 -8.48 -4.13 -16.62
C GLY A 97 -8.32 -4.79 -17.99
N LEU A 98 -7.39 -5.73 -18.15
CA LEU A 98 -7.21 -6.49 -19.40
C LEU A 98 -8.48 -7.27 -19.80
N GLU A 99 -9.22 -7.75 -18.80
CA GLU A 99 -10.51 -8.41 -18.99
C GLU A 99 -11.64 -7.39 -19.16
N ALA A 100 -11.66 -6.32 -18.37
CA ALA A 100 -12.83 -5.46 -18.21
C ALA A 100 -12.97 -4.31 -19.23
N VAL A 101 -11.88 -3.82 -19.81
CA VAL A 101 -11.88 -2.62 -20.70
C VAL A 101 -11.29 -2.87 -22.09
N SER A 102 -10.94 -4.11 -22.41
CA SER A 102 -10.46 -4.46 -23.76
C SER A 102 -11.62 -4.69 -24.72
N ASP A 103 -11.50 -4.20 -25.97
CA ASP A 103 -12.39 -4.55 -27.08
C ASP A 103 -12.41 -6.06 -27.34
N PHE A 104 -11.35 -6.75 -26.91
CA PHE A 104 -11.21 -8.21 -26.90
C PHE A 104 -10.85 -8.63 -25.47
N PRO A 105 -11.85 -8.88 -24.61
CA PRO A 105 -11.61 -9.19 -23.20
C PRO A 105 -10.73 -10.44 -23.07
N VAL A 106 -9.66 -10.31 -22.30
CA VAL A 106 -8.73 -11.40 -22.02
C VAL A 106 -9.16 -12.05 -20.70
N ASP A 107 -9.67 -13.28 -20.75
CA ASP A 107 -10.07 -14.06 -19.58
C ASP A 107 -8.90 -14.85 -18.96
N SER A 108 -7.80 -14.99 -19.69
CA SER A 108 -6.60 -15.69 -19.22
C SER A 108 -5.28 -15.07 -19.67
N LEU A 109 -4.31 -15.10 -18.77
CA LEU A 109 -2.94 -14.64 -18.98
C LEU A 109 -2.06 -15.82 -19.39
N ARG A 110 -1.24 -15.62 -20.42
CA ARG A 110 -0.22 -16.60 -20.77
C ARG A 110 0.96 -16.52 -19.81
N THR A 111 1.43 -17.68 -19.37
CA THR A 111 2.52 -17.80 -18.40
C THR A 111 3.89 -17.37 -18.94
N ASP A 112 4.05 -17.34 -20.26
CA ASP A 112 5.27 -16.89 -20.95
C ASP A 112 5.25 -15.38 -21.29
N GLU A 113 4.17 -14.67 -20.98
CA GLU A 113 4.02 -13.23 -21.18
C GLU A 113 4.29 -12.46 -19.88
N PRO A 114 4.64 -11.14 -19.95
CA PRO A 114 5.08 -10.37 -18.79
C PRO A 114 4.13 -10.41 -17.59
N HIS A 115 2.81 -10.26 -17.82
CA HIS A 115 1.82 -10.30 -16.75
C HIS A 115 1.70 -11.69 -16.13
N GLY A 116 1.62 -12.76 -16.94
CA GLY A 116 1.54 -14.13 -16.42
C GLY A 116 2.81 -14.55 -15.69
N ALA A 117 3.99 -14.19 -16.20
CA ALA A 117 5.27 -14.45 -15.54
C ALA A 117 5.40 -13.70 -14.20
N ALA A 118 4.96 -12.44 -14.14
CA ALA A 118 4.93 -11.67 -12.90
C ALA A 118 3.99 -12.30 -11.86
N ILE A 119 2.80 -12.75 -12.29
CA ILE A 119 1.87 -13.48 -11.42
C ILE A 119 2.50 -14.76 -10.90
N LEU A 120 3.16 -15.57 -11.75
CA LEU A 120 3.81 -16.80 -11.29
C LEU A 120 4.92 -16.56 -10.26
N LYS A 121 5.60 -15.41 -10.34
CA LYS A 121 6.61 -15.02 -9.35
C LYS A 121 5.98 -14.73 -7.98
N GLU A 122 4.87 -14.00 -7.96
CA GLU A 122 4.18 -13.67 -6.71
C GLU A 122 3.34 -14.84 -6.17
N CYS A 123 2.77 -15.63 -7.08
CA CYS A 123 1.76 -16.67 -6.87
C CYS A 123 2.19 -18.00 -7.51
N PRO A 124 3.26 -18.65 -7.02
CA PRO A 124 3.84 -19.83 -7.69
C PRO A 124 2.88 -21.02 -7.76
N ASN A 125 1.97 -21.13 -6.79
CA ASN A 125 1.01 -22.23 -6.64
C ASN A 125 -0.35 -21.95 -7.29
N ILE A 126 -0.48 -20.86 -8.07
CA ILE A 126 -1.73 -20.56 -8.78
C ILE A 126 -2.04 -21.66 -9.80
N SER A 127 -3.33 -21.98 -9.95
CA SER A 127 -3.81 -22.95 -10.93
C SER A 127 -3.42 -22.53 -12.34
N ARG A 128 -2.92 -23.49 -13.11
CA ARG A 128 -2.56 -23.31 -14.52
C ARG A 128 -3.38 -24.29 -15.35
N PHE A 129 -3.79 -23.86 -16.52
CA PHE A 129 -4.45 -24.72 -17.49
C PHE A 129 -3.74 -24.63 -18.83
N HIS A 130 -3.82 -25.72 -19.59
CA HIS A 130 -3.16 -25.82 -20.88
C HIS A 130 -4.18 -25.54 -21.99
N TYR A 131 -3.93 -24.54 -22.82
CA TYR A 131 -4.79 -24.19 -23.95
C TYR A 131 -3.97 -23.69 -25.13
N LYS A 132 -4.25 -24.24 -26.32
CA LYS A 132 -3.53 -23.93 -27.58
C LYS A 132 -2.00 -24.03 -27.43
N GLU A 133 -1.53 -25.17 -26.89
CA GLU A 133 -0.10 -25.48 -26.71
C GLU A 133 0.64 -24.54 -25.73
N ARG A 134 -0.09 -23.78 -24.91
CA ARG A 134 0.48 -22.84 -23.95
C ARG A 134 -0.18 -22.97 -22.59
N ASP A 135 0.62 -22.75 -21.54
CA ASP A 135 0.13 -22.70 -20.17
C ASP A 135 -0.40 -21.29 -19.85
N GLN A 136 -1.58 -21.24 -19.25
CA GLN A 136 -2.31 -20.01 -18.96
C GLN A 136 -2.88 -20.03 -17.54
N ILE A 137 -3.25 -18.84 -17.07
CA ILE A 137 -3.80 -18.58 -15.73
C ILE A 137 -5.07 -17.75 -15.94
N TYR A 138 -6.17 -18.08 -15.25
CA TYR A 138 -7.35 -17.23 -15.31
C TYR A 138 -7.08 -15.87 -14.68
N VAL A 139 -7.57 -14.81 -15.33
CA VAL A 139 -7.43 -13.43 -14.83
C VAL A 139 -8.03 -13.30 -13.43
N LEU A 140 -9.20 -13.89 -13.19
CA LEU A 140 -9.83 -13.85 -11.88
C LEU A 140 -8.99 -14.57 -10.82
N ASP A 141 -8.40 -15.74 -11.10
CA ASP A 141 -7.52 -16.43 -10.16
C ASP A 141 -6.28 -15.58 -9.83
N ALA A 142 -5.72 -14.88 -10.83
CA ALA A 142 -4.59 -13.98 -10.64
C ALA A 142 -4.93 -12.79 -9.74
N VAL A 143 -6.07 -12.15 -9.99
CA VAL A 143 -6.61 -11.06 -9.16
C VAL A 143 -6.84 -11.53 -7.72
N ASP A 144 -7.42 -12.71 -7.52
CA ASP A 144 -7.62 -13.29 -6.19
C ASP A 144 -6.32 -13.52 -5.44
N CYS A 145 -5.31 -14.06 -6.13
CA CYS A 145 -4.03 -14.26 -5.50
C CYS A 145 -3.40 -12.94 -5.04
N LEU A 146 -3.42 -11.91 -5.89
CA LEU A 146 -2.85 -10.60 -5.55
C LEU A 146 -3.60 -9.92 -4.39
N TRP A 147 -4.93 -10.03 -4.34
CA TRP A 147 -5.70 -9.56 -3.18
C TRP A 147 -5.33 -10.28 -1.89
N ASN A 148 -5.18 -11.60 -1.92
CA ASN A 148 -4.75 -12.36 -0.76
C ASN A 148 -3.33 -11.97 -0.33
N LYS A 149 -2.43 -11.68 -1.27
CA LYS A 149 -1.09 -11.13 -0.95
C LYS A 149 -1.16 -9.76 -0.29
N ALA A 150 -2.03 -8.87 -0.77
CA ALA A 150 -2.25 -7.58 -0.13
C ALA A 150 -2.75 -7.77 1.32
N ALA A 151 -3.73 -8.66 1.53
CA ALA A 151 -4.26 -8.98 2.85
C ALA A 151 -3.20 -9.57 3.80
N ASP A 152 -2.35 -10.48 3.29
CA ASP A 152 -1.24 -11.07 4.05
C ASP A 152 -0.19 -10.03 4.46
N VAL A 153 0.06 -9.03 3.61
CA VAL A 153 0.97 -7.92 3.93
C VAL A 153 0.35 -7.00 4.97
N LEU A 154 -0.93 -6.64 4.82
CA LEU A 154 -1.66 -5.82 5.79
C LEU A 154 -1.74 -6.51 7.16
N GLY A 155 -1.87 -7.84 7.21
CA GLY A 155 -1.85 -8.60 8.46
C GLY A 155 -0.52 -8.55 9.22
N ARG A 156 0.56 -8.04 8.61
CA ARG A 156 1.87 -7.83 9.25
C ARG A 156 2.06 -6.40 9.75
N VAL A 157 1.16 -5.48 9.42
CA VAL A 157 1.19 -4.11 9.93
C VAL A 157 1.01 -4.15 11.45
N PRO A 158 1.86 -3.46 12.23
CA PRO A 158 1.77 -3.43 13.69
C PRO A 158 0.39 -3.09 14.23
N ALA A 159 -0.01 -3.76 15.31
CA ALA A 159 -1.35 -3.63 15.89
C ALA A 159 -1.63 -2.26 16.53
N ASP A 160 -0.60 -1.46 16.84
CA ASP A 160 -0.75 -0.08 17.33
C ASP A 160 -1.23 0.91 16.25
N LEU A 161 -1.37 0.42 15.02
CA LEU A 161 -1.99 1.11 13.89
C LEU A 161 -3.39 0.57 13.53
N HIS A 162 -3.86 -0.49 14.20
CA HIS A 162 -5.19 -1.08 13.98
C HIS A 162 -6.31 -0.29 14.66
#